data_AF-A0A0D8ZM93-F1
#
_entry.id   AF-A0A0D8ZM93-F1
#
_cell.length_a   1.000
_cell.length_b   1.000
_cell.length_c   1.000
_cell.angle_alpha   90.00
_cell.angle_beta   90.00
_cell.angle_gamma   90.00
#
_symmetry.space_group_name_H-M   'P 1'
#
loop_
_entity.id
_entity.type
_entity.pdbx_description
1 polymer ?
#
loop_
_entity_poly.entity_id
_entity_poly.type
_entity_poly.pdbx_seq_one_letter_code
_entity_poly.pdbx_strand_id
1 'polypeptide(L)'
;MLFKDFINKINLETNYQLKNPLEKDPECLIGLSRDELEALAESVLSTSQQEQLNSLLIQNSEGQLSAQETIVLDVILSQVDKLTILRTRARYTLKKMDALLPV
;
A
#
# COMPACT_ATOMS: atom_id res chain seq x y z
N MET A 1 -31.89 -23.07 -25.80
CA MET A 1 -31.36 -21.76 -25.38
C MET A 1 -30.73 -21.84 -23.99
N LEU A 2 -31.44 -22.39 -22.99
CA LEU A 2 -31.01 -22.53 -21.59
C LEU A 2 -29.63 -23.19 -21.32
N PHE A 3 -29.21 -24.19 -22.11
CA PHE A 3 -27.93 -24.89 -21.87
C PHE A 3 -26.70 -24.05 -22.26
N LYS A 4 -26.80 -23.24 -23.33
CA LYS A 4 -25.72 -22.33 -23.74
C LYS A 4 -25.51 -21.24 -22.69
N ASP A 5 -26.59 -20.72 -22.11
CA ASP A 5 -26.55 -19.68 -21.10
C ASP A 5 -25.95 -20.20 -19.78
N PHE A 6 -26.23 -21.46 -19.42
CA PHE A 6 -25.62 -22.11 -18.25
C PHE A 6 -24.11 -22.33 -18.45
N ILE A 7 -23.70 -22.83 -19.61
CA ILE A 7 -22.28 -22.98 -19.95
C ILE A 7 -21.58 -21.62 -19.99
N ASN A 8 -22.20 -20.58 -20.56
CA ASN A 8 -21.63 -19.23 -20.58
C ASN A 8 -21.48 -18.66 -19.16
N LYS A 9 -22.45 -18.88 -18.28
CA LYS A 9 -22.41 -18.42 -16.89
C LYS A 9 -21.30 -19.12 -16.10
N ILE A 10 -21.16 -20.45 -16.24
CA ILE A 10 -20.05 -21.19 -15.63
C ILE A 10 -18.70 -20.71 -16.20
N ASN A 11 -18.61 -20.48 -17.51
CA ASN A 11 -17.37 -20.04 -18.16
C ASN A 11 -16.98 -18.62 -17.73
N LEU A 12 -17.95 -17.73 -17.53
CA LEU A 12 -17.71 -16.39 -16.97
C LEU A 12 -17.29 -16.48 -15.50
N GLU A 13 -18.00 -17.22 -14.66
CA GLU A 13 -17.69 -17.38 -13.23
C GLU A 13 -16.32 -18.05 -13.02
N THR A 14 -15.95 -19.05 -13.83
CA THR A 14 -14.61 -19.65 -13.82
C THR A 14 -13.55 -18.69 -14.36
N ASN A 15 -13.84 -17.89 -15.39
CA ASN A 15 -12.92 -16.85 -15.87
C ASN A 15 -12.68 -15.77 -14.81
N TYR A 16 -13.67 -15.43 -13.97
CA TYR A 16 -13.48 -14.55 -12.81
C TYR A 16 -12.70 -15.23 -11.67
N GLN A 17 -12.89 -16.52 -11.40
CA GLN A 17 -12.13 -17.24 -10.36
C GLN A 17 -10.70 -17.61 -10.75
N LEU A 18 -10.38 -17.58 -12.05
CA LEU A 18 -9.04 -17.73 -12.62
C LEU A 18 -8.30 -16.39 -12.78
N LYS A 19 -8.96 -15.25 -12.49
CA LYS A 19 -8.32 -13.94 -12.56
C LYS A 19 -7.43 -13.72 -11.34
N ASN A 20 -6.15 -13.58 -11.65
CA ASN A 20 -5.08 -13.02 -10.83
C ASN A 20 -4.89 -13.64 -9.42
N PRO A 21 -3.89 -14.51 -9.21
CA PRO A 21 -3.54 -15.06 -7.89
C PRO A 21 -3.33 -14.00 -6.80
N LEU A 22 -3.04 -12.76 -7.19
CA LEU A 22 -2.94 -11.61 -6.29
C LEU A 22 -4.27 -11.25 -5.64
N GLU A 23 -5.42 -11.43 -6.32
CA GLU A 23 -6.75 -11.09 -5.79
C GLU A 23 -7.14 -11.91 -4.55
N LYS A 24 -6.48 -13.05 -4.33
CA LYS A 24 -6.71 -13.92 -3.16
C LYS A 24 -5.82 -13.56 -1.97
N ASP A 25 -4.83 -12.70 -2.17
CA ASP A 25 -3.90 -12.28 -1.13
C ASP A 25 -4.31 -10.89 -0.61
N PRO A 26 -4.84 -10.78 0.62
CA PRO A 26 -5.35 -9.52 1.15
C PRO A 26 -4.25 -8.46 1.34
N GLU A 27 -2.99 -8.87 1.38
CA GLU A 27 -1.85 -7.96 1.48
C GLU A 27 -1.50 -7.32 0.14
N CYS A 28 -1.93 -7.91 -0.98
CA CYS A 28 -1.69 -7.35 -2.31
C CYS A 28 -2.56 -6.11 -2.58
N LEU A 29 -1.96 -5.10 -3.20
CA LEU A 29 -2.65 -3.89 -3.64
C LEU A 29 -3.17 -4.10 -5.07
N ILE A 30 -4.42 -4.54 -5.18
CA ILE A 30 -5.06 -4.87 -6.46
C ILE A 30 -5.57 -3.60 -7.14
N GLY A 31 -5.50 -3.55 -8.47
CA GLY A 31 -6.03 -2.44 -9.27
C GLY A 31 -5.05 -1.30 -9.51
N LEU A 32 -3.82 -1.41 -9.02
CA LEU A 32 -2.71 -0.52 -9.36
C LEU A 32 -1.85 -1.15 -10.46
N SER A 33 -1.36 -0.31 -11.38
CA SER A 33 -0.34 -0.66 -12.36
C SER A 33 1.04 -0.85 -11.70
N ARG A 34 1.98 -1.45 -12.44
CA ARG A 34 3.37 -1.59 -11.95
C ARG A 34 3.99 -0.23 -11.61
N ASP A 35 3.88 0.75 -12.49
CA ASP A 35 4.44 2.10 -12.29
C ASP A 35 3.84 2.78 -11.05
N GLU A 36 2.53 2.63 -10.81
CA GLU A 36 1.88 3.17 -9.62
C GLU A 36 2.34 2.46 -8.34
N LEU A 37 2.57 1.14 -8.38
CA LEU A 37 3.12 0.39 -7.26
C LEU A 37 4.58 0.76 -6.98
N GLU A 38 5.39 0.99 -8.01
CA GLU A 38 6.78 1.45 -7.86
C GLU A 38 6.83 2.84 -7.24
N ALA A 39 6.03 3.79 -7.76
CA ALA A 39 5.89 5.12 -7.16
C ALA A 39 5.43 5.06 -5.70
N LEU A 40 4.49 4.17 -5.37
CA LEU A 40 4.04 3.98 -3.99
C LEU A 40 5.11 3.34 -3.10
N ALA A 41 5.89 2.39 -3.61
CA ALA A 41 6.98 1.71 -2.89
C ALA A 41 8.14 2.65 -2.51
N GLU A 42 8.33 3.70 -3.29
CA GLU A 42 9.36 4.74 -3.11
C GLU A 42 8.83 6.01 -2.43
N SER A 43 7.51 6.09 -2.19
CA SER A 43 6.91 7.24 -1.53
C SER A 43 7.56 7.58 -0.19
N VAL A 44 7.65 8.87 0.09
CA VAL A 44 8.19 9.44 1.33
C VAL A 44 7.30 10.60 1.79
N LEU A 45 7.43 10.99 3.05
CA LEU A 45 6.83 12.23 3.53
C LEU A 45 7.32 13.41 2.68
N SER A 46 6.52 14.46 2.57
CA SER A 46 6.97 15.71 1.93
C SER A 46 8.15 16.30 2.70
N THR A 47 9.02 17.07 2.03
CA THR A 47 10.18 17.72 2.66
C THR A 47 9.79 18.55 3.87
N SER A 48 8.70 19.32 3.79
CA SER A 48 8.19 20.12 4.91
C SER A 48 7.77 19.26 6.12
N GLN A 49 7.14 18.11 5.89
CA GLN A 49 6.77 17.19 6.98
C GLN A 49 7.98 16.49 7.58
N GLN A 50 9.02 16.19 6.78
CA GLN A 50 10.27 15.62 7.29
C GLN A 50 11.03 16.63 8.16
N GLU A 51 11.11 17.89 7.72
CA GLU A 51 11.70 18.98 8.51
C GLU A 51 10.95 19.18 9.83
N GLN A 52 9.62 19.24 9.78
CA GLN A 52 8.78 19.36 10.97
C GLN A 52 8.95 18.17 11.93
N LEU A 53 8.99 16.94 11.40
CA LEU A 53 9.24 15.74 12.20
C LEU A 53 10.61 15.80 12.88
N ASN A 54 11.65 16.19 12.14
CA ASN A 54 13.00 16.30 12.70
C ASN A 54 13.06 17.32 13.83
N SER A 55 12.47 18.51 13.65
CA SER A 55 12.41 19.53 14.71
C SER A 55 11.67 19.02 15.95
N LEU A 56 10.51 18.38 15.78
CA LEU A 56 9.73 17.84 16.89
C LEU A 56 10.45 16.70 17.61
N LEU A 57 11.19 15.84 16.90
CA LEU A 57 11.99 14.77 17.52
C LEU A 57 13.14 15.33 18.35
N ILE A 58 13.82 16.39 17.88
CA ILE A 58 14.86 17.08 18.65
C ILE A 58 14.25 17.66 19.92
N GLN A 59 13.17 18.42 19.82
CA GLN A 59 12.47 19.00 20.98
C GLN A 59 11.94 17.93 21.94
N ASN A 60 11.48 16.78 21.43
CA ASN A 60 11.05 15.65 22.25
C ASN A 60 12.21 15.09 23.08
N SER A 61 13.38 14.90 22.44
CA SER A 61 14.57 14.38 23.09
C SER A 61 15.09 15.29 24.21
N GLU A 62 14.81 16.59 24.10
CA GLU A 62 15.14 17.61 25.11
C GLU A 62 14.02 17.80 26.16
N GLY A 63 12.89 17.10 26.03
CA GLY A 63 11.74 17.23 26.93
C GLY A 63 11.00 18.56 26.83
N GLN A 64 11.13 19.27 25.70
CA GLN A 64 10.62 20.62 25.49
C GLN A 64 9.31 20.69 24.70
N LEU A 65 8.73 19.55 24.32
CA LEU A 65 7.47 19.54 23.58
C LEU A 65 6.32 20.05 24.44
N SER A 66 5.59 21.02 23.91
CA SER A 66 4.26 21.35 24.40
C SER A 66 3.26 20.24 24.08
N ALA A 67 2.14 20.21 24.81
CA ALA A 67 1.06 19.24 24.56
C ALA A 67 0.53 19.29 23.12
N GLN A 68 0.49 20.48 22.51
CA GLN A 68 0.06 20.63 21.12
C GLN A 68 1.09 20.06 20.15
N GLU A 69 2.38 20.27 20.39
CA GLU A 69 3.46 19.72 19.56
C GLU A 69 3.56 18.19 19.70
N THR A 70 3.26 17.62 20.88
CA THR A 70 3.14 16.16 21.05
C THR A 70 2.02 15.58 20.18
N ILE A 71 0.85 16.20 20.15
CA ILE A 71 -0.27 15.76 19.28
C ILE A 71 0.16 15.80 17.81
N VAL A 72 0.86 16.86 17.40
CA VAL A 72 1.35 16.99 16.03
C VAL A 72 2.39 15.91 15.71
N LEU A 73 3.31 15.63 16.63
CA LEU A 73 4.29 14.57 16.48
C LEU A 73 3.62 13.21 16.31
N ASP A 74 2.63 12.88 17.14
CA ASP A 74 1.86 11.63 17.05
C ASP A 74 1.15 11.48 15.71
N VAL A 75 0.58 12.58 15.18
CA VAL A 75 -0.07 12.58 13.86
C VAL A 75 0.95 12.30 12.76
N ILE A 76 2.11 12.93 12.79
CA ILE A 76 3.15 12.72 11.77
C ILE A 76 3.70 11.30 11.85
N LEU A 77 3.96 10.76 13.06
CA LEU A 77 4.38 9.38 13.24
C LEU A 77 3.32 8.38 12.71
N SER A 78 2.04 8.62 12.99
CA SER A 78 0.96 7.80 12.42
C SER A 78 0.93 7.82 10.88
N GLN A 79 1.29 8.96 10.26
CA GLN A 79 1.42 9.04 8.80
C GLN A 79 2.63 8.24 8.30
N VAL A 80 3.76 8.29 8.99
CA VAL A 80 4.95 7.47 8.67
C VAL A 80 4.63 5.98 8.73
N ASP A 81 3.92 5.54 9.77
CA ASP A 81 3.53 4.14 9.91
C ASP A 81 2.63 3.68 8.76
N LYS A 82 1.62 4.48 8.41
CA LYS A 82 0.73 4.19 7.28
C LYS A 82 1.49 4.12 5.96
N LEU A 83 2.41 5.06 5.71
CA LEU A 83 3.27 5.03 4.52
C LEU A 83 4.16 3.79 4.49
N THR A 84 4.72 3.40 5.64
CA THR A 84 5.57 2.20 5.75
C THR A 84 4.79 0.94 5.40
N ILE A 85 3.55 0.80 5.89
CA ILE A 85 2.66 -0.31 5.56
C ILE A 85 2.36 -0.32 4.04
N LEU A 86 1.96 0.82 3.48
CA LEU A 86 1.63 0.93 2.06
C LEU A 86 2.83 0.59 1.16
N ARG A 87 4.02 1.12 1.48
CA ARG A 87 5.26 0.82 0.76
C ARG A 87 5.61 -0.65 0.82
N THR A 88 5.45 -1.26 1.99
CA THR A 88 5.72 -2.69 2.19
C THR A 88 4.77 -3.53 1.34
N ARG A 89 3.47 -3.22 1.36
CA ARG A 89 2.46 -3.90 0.55
C ARG A 89 2.68 -3.70 -0.96
N ALA A 90 3.11 -2.51 -1.38
CA ALA A 90 3.45 -2.22 -2.77
C ALA A 90 4.64 -3.08 -3.24
N ARG A 91 5.74 -3.09 -2.47
CA ARG A 91 6.93 -3.94 -2.74
C ARG A 91 6.58 -5.42 -2.76
N TYR A 92 5.74 -5.85 -1.83
CA TYR A 92 5.26 -7.23 -1.77
C TYR A 92 4.44 -7.61 -3.00
N THR A 93 3.52 -6.73 -3.43
CA THR A 93 2.71 -6.92 -4.63
C THR A 93 3.59 -7.01 -5.88
N LEU A 94 4.57 -6.12 -6.04
CA LEU A 94 5.54 -6.17 -7.14
C LEU A 94 6.31 -7.50 -7.17
N LYS A 95 6.82 -7.93 -6.02
CA LYS A 95 7.52 -9.22 -5.90
C LYS A 95 6.63 -10.40 -6.28
N LYS A 96 5.34 -10.36 -5.93
CA LYS A 96 4.38 -11.40 -6.32
C LYS A 96 4.06 -11.36 -7.81
N MET A 97 3.95 -10.18 -8.41
CA MET A 97 3.78 -10.03 -9.86
C MET A 97 4.97 -10.62 -10.63
N ASP A 98 6.19 -10.34 -10.17
CA ASP A 98 7.42 -10.89 -10.78
C ASP A 98 7.47 -12.42 -10.68
N ALA A 99 7.01 -12.99 -9.55
CA ALA A 99 6.96 -14.44 -9.36
C ALA A 99 5.90 -15.15 -10.23
N LEU A 100 4.86 -14.44 -10.67
CA LEU A 100 3.77 -14.97 -11.50
C LEU A 100 4.05 -14.86 -13.00
N LEU A 101 5.02 -14.03 -13.40
CA LEU A 101 5.51 -13.90 -14.77
C LEU A 101 6.99 -14.32 -14.83
N PRO A 102 7.31 -15.62 -14.63
CA PRO A 102 8.67 -16.09 -14.83
C PRO A 102 9.05 -15.87 -16.31
N VAL A 103 10.11 -15.09 -16.51
CA VAL A 103 10.76 -14.89 -17.82
C VAL A 103 11.30 -16.22 -18.35
#